data_AF-A0A9Q0XFM1-F1
#
_entry.id   AF-A0A9Q0XFM1-F1
#
_cell.length_a   1.000
_cell.length_b   1.000
_cell.length_c   1.000
_cell.angle_alpha   90.00
_cell.angle_beta   90.00
_cell.angle_gamma   90.00
#
_symmetry.space_group_name_H-M   'P 1'
#
loop_
_entity.id
_entity.type
_entity.pdbx_description
1 polymer ?
#
loop_
_entity_poly.entity_id
_entity_poly.type
_entity_poly.pdbx_seq_one_letter_code
_entity_poly.pdbx_strand_id
1 'polypeptide(L)'
;MGTPAERGNGGAGPEAASEGGPFFTLAEVGKRNTAEETWLIIRGRVYDVTRFLGEHPGGEEVLLEQAGRDATESFDDVGHSIDAQEMLKQYHIGEVHPCELKPDPSKIPSKPPSGESSFWTVWWIPIVGALVLGLMYRFYLMDGKSS
;
A
#
# COMPACT_ATOMS: atom_id res chain seq x y z
N MET A 1 1.87 -5.17 68.13
CA MET A 1 1.39 -5.97 66.97
C MET A 1 1.64 -5.16 65.71
N GLY A 2 2.43 -5.70 64.78
CA GLY A 2 2.91 -5.00 63.58
C GLY A 2 2.08 -5.24 62.32
N THR A 3 2.24 -4.29 61.39
CA THR A 3 2.03 -4.28 59.93
C THR A 3 0.63 -4.52 59.35
N PRO A 4 0.09 -3.56 58.55
CA PRO A 4 -0.95 -3.82 57.57
C PRO A 4 -0.36 -4.36 56.25
N ALA A 5 -1.16 -5.17 55.57
CA ALA A 5 -0.80 -6.00 54.43
C ALA A 5 -0.60 -5.24 53.10
N GLU A 6 0.15 -5.93 52.23
CA GLU A 6 0.60 -5.63 50.88
C GLU A 6 -0.50 -5.43 49.80
N ARG A 7 -0.20 -4.48 48.90
CA ARG A 7 -0.08 -4.63 47.43
C ARG A 7 -1.28 -5.03 46.56
N GLY A 8 -1.56 -4.18 45.56
CA GLY A 8 -2.36 -4.49 44.38
C GLY A 8 -2.13 -3.48 43.27
N ASN A 9 -0.97 -3.59 42.60
CA ASN A 9 -0.53 -2.83 41.43
C ASN A 9 -1.47 -3.07 40.23
N GLY A 10 -2.19 -2.02 39.79
CA GLY A 10 -3.11 -2.08 38.66
C GLY A 10 -2.43 -1.67 37.35
N GLY A 11 -2.01 -2.68 36.60
CA GLY A 11 -2.01 -2.73 35.13
C GLY A 11 -1.50 -1.50 34.38
N ALA A 12 -0.17 -1.33 34.34
CA ALA A 12 0.45 -0.83 33.13
C ALA A 12 0.20 -1.89 32.04
N GLY A 13 -0.51 -1.50 30.97
CA GLY A 13 -0.62 -2.32 29.76
C GLY A 13 0.78 -2.66 29.24
N PRO A 14 0.95 -3.76 28.48
CA PRO A 14 2.25 -4.17 28.03
C PRO A 14 2.85 -3.05 27.19
N GLU A 15 3.86 -2.42 27.78
CA GLU A 15 4.84 -1.59 27.12
C GLU A 15 5.46 -2.50 26.07
N ALA A 16 4.90 -2.46 24.85
CA ALA A 16 5.42 -3.15 23.71
C ALA A 16 6.85 -2.65 23.54
N ALA A 17 7.78 -3.53 23.87
CA ALA A 17 9.21 -3.27 23.86
C ALA A 17 9.58 -2.50 22.58
N SER A 18 10.11 -1.30 22.79
CA SER A 18 10.83 -0.52 21.79
C SER A 18 12.09 -1.29 21.42
N GLU A 19 11.95 -2.33 20.60
CA GLU A 19 13.02 -2.87 19.77
C GLU A 19 13.39 -1.74 18.80
N GLY A 20 14.32 -0.89 19.23
CA GLY A 20 14.67 0.40 18.61
C GLY A 20 15.30 0.24 17.22
N GLY A 21 14.46 -0.07 16.24
CA GLY A 21 14.82 -0.01 14.83
C GLY A 21 14.77 1.42 14.29
N PRO A 22 15.42 1.68 13.15
CA PRO A 22 15.31 2.95 12.44
C PRO A 22 13.86 3.27 12.08
N PHE A 23 13.54 4.56 12.03
CA PHE A 23 12.26 5.04 11.52
C PHE A 23 12.34 5.27 10.00
N PHE A 24 11.33 4.80 9.28
CA PHE A 24 11.18 4.99 7.84
C PHE A 24 9.97 5.86 7.53
N THR A 25 10.03 6.59 6.42
CA THR A 25 8.88 7.30 5.88
C THR A 25 8.14 6.42 4.88
N LEU A 26 6.85 6.64 4.70
CA LEU A 26 6.04 5.96 3.67
C LEU A 26 6.63 6.16 2.28
N ALA A 27 7.22 7.33 2.01
CA ALA A 27 7.89 7.62 0.75
C ALA A 27 9.17 6.80 0.54
N GLU A 28 9.88 6.44 1.62
CA GLU A 28 11.07 5.60 1.52
C GLU A 28 10.68 4.13 1.31
N VAL A 29 9.69 3.65 2.08
CA VAL A 29 9.15 2.31 1.90
C VAL A 29 8.54 2.14 0.51
N GLY A 30 7.83 3.14 0.00
CA GLY A 30 7.20 3.12 -1.33
C GLY A 30 8.16 3.01 -2.51
N LYS A 31 9.46 3.29 -2.31
CA LYS A 31 10.50 3.05 -3.35
C LYS A 31 10.96 1.60 -3.40
N ARG A 32 10.72 0.83 -2.33
CA ARG A 32 11.15 -0.58 -2.19
C ARG A 32 10.01 -1.50 -2.56
N ASN A 33 9.67 -1.45 -3.86
CA ASN A 33 8.52 -2.12 -4.44
C ASN A 33 8.88 -3.09 -5.58
N THR A 34 10.11 -3.60 -5.59
CA THR A 34 10.61 -4.53 -6.62
C THR A 34 11.01 -5.87 -6.01
N ALA A 35 11.10 -6.92 -6.82
CA ALA A 35 11.51 -8.26 -6.34
C ALA A 35 12.93 -8.31 -5.74
N GLU A 36 13.78 -7.35 -6.07
CA GLU A 36 15.13 -7.23 -5.52
C GLU A 36 15.18 -6.47 -4.19
N GLU A 37 14.16 -5.64 -3.91
CA GLU A 37 14.00 -4.88 -2.68
C GLU A 37 12.49 -4.72 -2.38
N THR A 38 11.91 -5.70 -1.69
CA THR A 38 10.48 -5.74 -1.34
C THR A 38 10.30 -5.46 0.13
N TRP A 39 9.76 -4.29 0.46
CA TRP A 39 9.38 -3.94 1.83
C TRP A 39 7.88 -3.88 1.99
N LEU A 40 7.41 -4.24 3.18
CA LEU A 40 5.99 -4.20 3.55
C LEU A 40 5.83 -3.51 4.90
N ILE A 41 4.72 -2.79 5.05
CA ILE A 41 4.31 -2.26 6.35
C ILE A 41 3.19 -3.15 6.89
N ILE A 42 3.37 -3.65 8.11
CA ILE A 42 2.34 -4.40 8.83
C ILE A 42 2.25 -3.81 10.25
N ARG A 43 1.07 -3.31 10.60
CA ARG A 43 0.74 -2.70 11.91
C ARG A 43 1.75 -1.60 12.29
N GLY A 44 2.12 -0.77 11.32
CA GLY A 44 3.06 0.35 11.50
C GLY A 44 4.55 -0.03 11.59
N ARG A 45 4.88 -1.33 11.47
CA ARG A 45 6.25 -1.84 11.43
C ARG A 45 6.66 -2.15 10.00
N VAL A 46 7.93 -1.97 9.67
CA VAL A 46 8.51 -2.17 8.35
C VAL A 46 9.27 -3.48 8.32
N TYR A 47 9.00 -4.29 7.29
CA TYR A 47 9.58 -5.61 7.09
C TYR A 47 10.24 -5.72 5.73
N ASP A 48 11.45 -6.24 5.69
CA ASP A 48 12.15 -6.60 4.45
C ASP A 48 11.91 -8.08 4.13
N VAL A 49 10.98 -8.33 3.21
CA VAL A 49 10.57 -9.68 2.82
C VAL A 49 11.21 -10.14 1.52
N THR A 50 12.21 -9.41 1.01
CA THR A 50 12.88 -9.69 -0.27
C THR A 50 13.35 -11.15 -0.37
N ARG A 51 13.93 -11.68 0.71
CA ARG A 51 14.42 -13.07 0.75
C ARG A 51 13.32 -14.10 0.96
N PHE A 52 12.16 -13.66 1.42
CA PHE A 52 11.02 -14.52 1.74
C PHE A 52 10.07 -14.70 0.56
N LEU A 53 10.20 -13.91 -0.52
CA LEU A 53 9.33 -13.97 -1.71
C LEU A 53 9.09 -15.41 -2.19
N GLY A 54 10.16 -16.16 -2.45
CA GLY A 54 10.07 -17.54 -2.92
C GLY A 54 9.74 -18.60 -1.84
N GLU A 55 9.77 -18.23 -0.57
CA GLU A 55 9.44 -19.13 0.56
C GLU A 55 8.01 -18.92 1.06
N HIS A 56 7.34 -17.86 0.59
CA HIS A 56 5.98 -17.53 1.02
C HIS A 56 4.97 -18.58 0.52
N PRO A 57 4.26 -19.29 1.43
CA PRO A 57 3.30 -20.33 1.02
C PRO A 57 2.14 -19.83 0.15
N GLY A 58 1.83 -18.54 0.21
CA GLY A 58 0.81 -17.89 -0.62
C GLY A 58 1.28 -17.43 -2.00
N GLY A 59 2.55 -17.66 -2.36
CA GLY A 59 3.18 -17.18 -3.60
C GLY A 59 3.89 -15.83 -3.43
N GLU A 60 4.82 -15.51 -4.32
CA GLU A 60 5.55 -14.24 -4.28
C GLU A 60 4.70 -13.07 -4.78
N GLU A 61 3.78 -13.36 -5.70
CA GLU A 61 2.92 -12.38 -6.37
C GLU A 61 2.13 -11.53 -5.38
N VAL A 62 1.55 -12.16 -4.36
CA VAL A 62 0.74 -11.45 -3.35
C VAL A 62 1.59 -10.52 -2.46
N LEU A 63 2.88 -10.82 -2.29
CA LEU A 63 3.81 -9.93 -1.58
C LEU A 63 4.24 -8.77 -2.48
N LEU A 64 4.49 -9.04 -3.76
CA LEU A 64 4.85 -8.03 -4.76
C LEU A 64 3.72 -7.04 -5.04
N GLU A 65 2.47 -7.50 -5.05
CA GLU A 65 1.27 -6.65 -5.19
C GLU A 65 1.15 -5.63 -4.04
N GLN A 66 1.63 -5.98 -2.85
CA GLN A 66 1.62 -5.13 -1.67
C GLN A 66 2.95 -4.40 -1.42
N ALA A 67 3.94 -4.61 -2.29
CA ALA A 67 5.29 -4.09 -2.09
C ALA A 67 5.31 -2.56 -2.00
N GLY A 68 6.05 -2.05 -1.01
CA GLY A 68 6.18 -0.64 -0.70
C GLY A 68 4.94 -0.01 -0.04
N ARG A 69 3.98 -0.81 0.44
CA ARG A 69 2.71 -0.31 0.99
C ARG A 69 2.38 -0.93 2.35
N ASP A 70 1.32 -0.41 2.96
CA ASP A 70 0.71 -1.00 4.14
C ASP A 70 -0.16 -2.19 3.75
N ALA A 71 0.32 -3.38 4.12
CA ALA A 71 -0.29 -4.67 3.85
C ALA A 71 -1.04 -5.22 5.08
N THR A 72 -1.27 -4.40 6.12
CA THR A 72 -1.90 -4.84 7.38
C THR A 72 -3.27 -5.48 7.14
N GLU A 73 -4.11 -4.85 6.31
CA GLU A 73 -5.44 -5.37 6.01
C GLU A 73 -5.37 -6.75 5.34
N SER A 74 -4.57 -6.87 4.27
CA SER A 74 -4.37 -8.15 3.57
C SER A 74 -3.77 -9.23 4.47
N PHE A 75 -2.83 -8.86 5.35
CA PHE A 75 -2.21 -9.79 6.28
C PHE A 75 -3.19 -10.32 7.34
N ASP A 76 -4.05 -9.42 7.85
CA ASP A 76 -5.05 -9.73 8.88
C ASP A 76 -6.24 -10.52 8.30
N ASP A 77 -6.69 -10.19 7.09
CA ASP A 77 -7.81 -10.86 6.40
C ASP A 77 -7.50 -12.33 6.07
N VAL A 78 -6.25 -12.60 5.67
CA VAL A 78 -5.78 -13.98 5.42
C VAL A 78 -5.74 -14.82 6.69
N GLY A 79 -5.53 -14.19 7.86
CA GLY A 79 -5.51 -14.90 9.14
C GLY A 79 -4.27 -15.80 9.34
N HIS A 80 -3.08 -15.25 9.12
CA HIS A 80 -1.81 -15.95 9.34
C HIS A 80 -1.69 -16.57 10.75
N SER A 81 -1.18 -17.80 10.82
CA SER A 81 -0.98 -18.54 12.08
C SER A 81 -0.01 -17.82 13.03
N ILE A 82 -0.04 -18.17 14.31
CA ILE A 82 0.87 -17.60 15.31
C ILE A 82 2.34 -17.83 14.92
N ASP A 83 2.67 -19.03 14.42
CA ASP A 83 4.03 -19.33 13.97
C ASP A 83 4.46 -18.44 12.78
N ALA A 84 3.55 -18.15 11.85
CA ALA A 84 3.83 -17.24 10.75
C ALA A 84 4.03 -15.79 11.24
N GLN A 85 3.26 -15.37 12.25
CA GLN A 85 3.43 -14.05 12.89
C GLN A 85 4.76 -13.95 13.66
N GLU A 86 5.22 -15.04 14.28
CA GLU A 86 6.55 -15.08 14.90
C GLU A 86 7.67 -15.04 13.86
N MET A 87 7.52 -15.78 12.75
CA MET A 87 8.48 -15.75 11.63
C MET A 87 8.60 -14.35 11.03
N LEU A 88 7.50 -13.62 10.89
CA LEU A 88 7.48 -12.24 10.39
C LEU A 88 8.45 -11.33 11.16
N LYS A 89 8.62 -11.54 12.47
CA LYS A 89 9.54 -10.72 13.30
C LYS A 89 10.99 -10.82 12.86
N GLN A 90 11.40 -11.91 12.20
CA GLN A 90 12.77 -12.09 11.70
C GLN A 90 13.10 -11.14 10.55
N TYR A 91 12.09 -10.65 9.84
CA TYR A 91 12.20 -9.73 8.72
C TYR A 91 12.01 -8.27 9.13
N HIS A 92 11.83 -7.99 10.42
CA HIS A 92 11.62 -6.64 10.93
C HIS A 92 12.88 -5.79 10.79
N ILE A 93 12.77 -4.64 10.12
CA ILE A 93 13.89 -3.70 9.93
C ILE A 93 13.68 -2.36 10.64
N GLY A 94 12.47 -2.04 11.10
CA GLY A 94 12.19 -0.80 11.81
C GLY A 94 10.71 -0.43 11.79
N GLU A 95 10.40 0.85 12.04
CA GLU A 95 9.03 1.33 12.22
C GLU A 95 8.73 2.53 11.32
N VAL A 96 7.46 2.74 10.99
CA VAL A 96 7.04 3.93 10.24
C VAL A 96 7.05 5.14 11.17
N HIS A 97 7.47 6.29 10.65
CA HIS A 97 7.52 7.54 11.42
C HIS A 97 6.14 7.85 12.06
N PRO A 98 6.05 8.13 13.37
CA PRO A 98 4.77 8.34 14.07
C PRO A 98 3.94 9.51 13.54
N CYS A 99 4.57 10.45 12.84
CA CYS A 99 3.89 11.57 12.18
C CYS A 99 3.10 11.16 10.93
N GLU A 100 3.37 9.97 10.36
CA GLU A 100 2.70 9.46 9.16
C GLU A 100 1.65 8.39 9.48
N LEU A 101 1.66 7.86 10.71
CA LEU A 101 0.62 6.95 11.23
C LEU A 101 -0.65 7.68 11.70
N LYS A 102 -0.58 9.01 11.89
CA LYS A 102 -1.73 9.83 12.21
C LYS A 102 -2.36 10.32 10.90
N PRO A 103 -3.69 10.19 10.72
CA PRO A 103 -4.39 10.89 9.66
C PRO A 103 -4.32 12.39 9.99
N ASP A 104 -3.27 13.05 9.53
CA ASP A 104 -3.18 14.50 9.55
C ASP A 104 -4.01 14.99 8.35
N PRO A 105 -5.16 15.65 8.55
CA PRO A 105 -5.94 16.23 7.45
C PRO A 105 -5.18 17.34 6.69
N SER A 106 -3.93 17.61 7.09
CA SER A 106 -3.07 18.70 6.64
C SER A 106 -2.11 18.33 5.50
N LYS A 107 -1.85 17.03 5.26
CA LYS A 107 -1.06 16.57 4.10
C LYS A 107 -2.01 16.07 3.01
N ILE A 108 -2.60 16.98 2.25
CA ILE A 108 -2.97 16.70 0.86
C ILE A 108 -1.67 16.90 0.07
N PRO A 109 -0.93 15.84 -0.33
CA PRO A 109 0.16 16.02 -1.27
C PRO A 109 -0.46 16.39 -2.62
N SER A 110 -0.41 17.67 -2.93
CA SER A 110 -0.56 18.21 -4.27
C SER A 110 0.58 17.71 -5.16
N LYS A 111 0.49 16.47 -5.64
CA LYS A 111 1.27 15.99 -6.78
C LYS A 111 0.57 14.77 -7.40
N PRO A 112 -0.07 14.89 -8.57
CA PRO A 112 -0.43 13.69 -9.32
C PRO A 112 0.88 13.00 -9.75
N PRO A 113 1.01 11.66 -9.59
CA PRO A 113 2.07 10.92 -10.23
C PRO A 113 1.92 11.09 -11.75
N SER A 114 2.92 11.73 -12.34
CA SER A 114 3.17 11.67 -13.76
C SER A 114 3.38 10.21 -14.15
N GLY A 115 2.39 9.61 -14.81
CA GLY A 115 2.59 8.32 -15.46
C GLY A 115 1.44 7.32 -15.38
N GLU A 116 0.18 7.75 -15.37
CA GLU A 116 -0.94 6.83 -15.54
C GLU A 116 -1.99 7.47 -16.47
N SER A 117 -2.35 6.73 -17.49
CA SER A 117 -3.20 7.13 -18.62
C SER A 117 -4.47 7.86 -18.21
N SER A 118 -4.65 9.04 -18.80
CA SER A 118 -5.86 9.88 -18.82
C SER A 118 -7.20 9.13 -18.66
N PHE A 119 -7.70 9.05 -17.43
CA PHE A 119 -9.07 8.63 -17.09
C PHE A 119 -10.16 9.55 -17.65
N TRP A 120 -9.79 10.68 -18.24
CA TRP A 120 -10.73 11.53 -18.99
C TRP A 120 -10.70 11.26 -20.49
N THR A 121 -9.69 10.57 -21.01
CA THR A 121 -9.54 10.33 -22.46
C THR A 121 -10.32 9.13 -22.94
N VAL A 122 -10.67 8.20 -22.07
CA VAL A 122 -11.29 6.92 -22.46
C VAL A 122 -12.81 7.01 -22.71
N TRP A 123 -13.48 8.14 -22.44
CA TRP A 123 -14.92 8.27 -22.68
C TRP A 123 -15.34 9.19 -23.84
N TRP A 124 -14.49 10.14 -24.27
CA TRP A 124 -14.80 10.97 -25.44
C TRP A 124 -14.19 10.45 -26.74
N ILE A 125 -13.18 9.56 -26.71
CA ILE A 125 -12.68 8.88 -27.93
C ILE A 125 -13.81 8.24 -28.75
N PRO A 126 -14.76 7.46 -28.17
CA PRO A 126 -15.87 6.94 -28.95
C PRO A 126 -16.81 8.05 -29.46
N ILE A 127 -16.97 9.15 -28.71
CA ILE A 127 -17.85 10.27 -29.07
C ILE A 127 -17.28 11.10 -30.23
N VAL A 128 -15.98 11.42 -30.19
CA VAL A 128 -15.29 12.15 -31.27
C VAL A 128 -15.13 11.29 -32.51
N GLY A 129 -14.87 9.99 -32.36
CA GLY A 129 -14.87 9.03 -33.47
C GLY A 129 -16.19 8.98 -34.22
N ALA A 130 -17.32 8.90 -33.49
CA ALA A 130 -18.66 8.91 -34.09
C ALA A 130 -18.98 10.24 -34.79
N LEU A 131 -18.58 11.38 -34.21
CA LEU A 131 -18.77 12.70 -34.83
C LEU A 131 -17.97 12.84 -36.14
N VAL A 132 -16.71 12.43 -36.16
CA VAL A 132 -15.85 12.51 -37.36
C VAL A 132 -16.36 11.56 -38.45
N LEU A 133 -16.71 10.31 -38.09
CA LEU A 133 -17.25 9.35 -39.05
C LEU A 133 -18.59 9.81 -39.63
N GLY A 134 -19.48 10.40 -38.81
CA GLY A 134 -20.74 10.98 -39.26
C GLY A 134 -20.55 12.17 -40.20
N LEU A 135 -19.62 13.08 -39.90
CA LEU A 135 -19.31 14.22 -40.76
C LEU A 135 -18.71 13.78 -42.10
N MET A 136 -17.83 12.77 -42.09
CA MET A 136 -17.24 12.19 -43.30
C MET A 136 -18.28 11.47 -44.15
N TYR A 137 -19.19 10.70 -43.54
CA TYR A 137 -20.28 10.04 -44.26
C TYR A 137 -21.27 11.06 -44.85
N ARG A 138 -21.55 12.15 -44.13
CA ARG A 138 -22.38 13.25 -44.66
C ARG A 138 -21.71 13.94 -45.86
N PHE A 139 -20.40 14.14 -45.82
CA PHE A 139 -19.65 14.70 -46.95
C PHE A 139 -19.68 13.76 -48.16
N TYR A 140 -19.44 12.46 -47.97
CA TYR A 140 -19.52 11.46 -49.04
C TYR A 140 -20.92 11.32 -49.65
N LEU A 141 -21.98 11.39 -48.84
CA LEU A 141 -23.36 11.39 -49.36
C LEU A 141 -23.73 12.69 -50.09
N MET A 142 -23.10 13.82 -49.75
CA MET A 142 -23.29 15.08 -50.48
C MET A 142 -22.56 15.07 -51.82
N ASP A 143 -21.36 14.50 -51.88
CA ASP A 143 -20.55 14.38 -53.09
C ASP A 143 -21.19 13.37 -54.07
N GLY A 144 -21.67 12.24 -53.56
CA GLY A 144 -22.36 11.22 -54.36
C GLY A 144 -23.73 11.63 -54.92
N LYS A 145 -24.27 12.80 -54.53
CA LYS A 145 -25.56 13.32 -55.02
C LYS A 145 -25.44 14.56 -55.91
N SER A 146 -24.23 14.87 -56.38
CA SER A 146 -23.96 15.99 -57.29
C SER A 146 -23.46 15.56 -58.68
N SER A 147 -23.69 14.31 -59.08
CA SER A 147 -23.46 13.81 -60.45
C SER A 147 -24.76 13.34 -61.08
#